data_AF-A0A256XEU1-F1
#
_entry.id   AF-A0A256XEU1-F1
#
_cell.length_a   1.000
_cell.length_b   1.000
_cell.length_c   1.000
_cell.angle_alpha   90.00
_cell.angle_beta   90.00
_cell.angle_gamma   90.00
#
_symmetry.space_group_name_H-M   'P 1'
#
loop_
_entity.id
_entity.type
_entity.pdbx_description
1 polymer ?
#
loop_
_entity_poly.entity_id
_entity_poly.type
_entity_poly.pdbx_seq_one_letter_code
_entity_poly.pdbx_strand_id
1 'polypeptide(L)'
;MRFKIVTGRDHTSQTSMAQHRFVVEFNALMNMIHHVSAKYGHIILPFIYRLAHTHGEVTYEQYFNYVEKPINKLKLLMNMLVLTKWFESYDIKRVSREYVEITIRKLRGSDVELTYFKAFIAGYLSKMLDNDYMVKHEEKENNINIKLIPQDEMLKNSMKRVVNHM
;
A
#
# COMPACT_ATOMS: atom_id res chain seq x y z
N MET A 1 5.52 23.35 49.70
CA MET A 1 5.24 23.87 48.35
C MET A 1 4.86 22.69 47.47
N ARG A 2 3.67 22.69 46.85
CA ARG A 2 3.15 21.55 46.07
C ARG A 2 3.62 21.64 44.62
N PHE A 3 4.28 20.61 44.12
CA PHE A 3 4.52 20.44 42.69
C PHE A 3 3.21 19.99 42.02
N LYS A 4 2.81 20.69 40.96
CA LYS A 4 1.68 20.33 40.10
C LYS A 4 2.23 19.43 38.99
N ILE A 5 1.97 18.13 39.07
CA ILE A 5 2.18 17.22 37.94
C ILE A 5 1.07 17.54 36.94
N VAL A 6 1.42 18.17 35.83
CA VAL A 6 0.53 18.27 34.67
C VAL A 6 0.56 16.91 34.00
N THR A 7 -0.52 16.15 34.13
CA THR A 7 -0.69 14.88 33.44
C THR A 7 -0.71 15.14 31.93
N GLY A 8 0.25 14.52 31.23
CA GLY A 8 0.29 14.50 29.77
C GLY A 8 -1.00 13.87 29.25
N ARG A 9 -1.69 14.58 28.36
CA ARG A 9 -2.81 14.03 27.60
C ARG A 9 -2.27 12.98 26.62
N ASP A 10 -2.41 11.71 26.97
CA ASP A 10 -3.07 10.69 26.13
C ASP A 10 -2.78 10.73 24.61
N HIS A 11 -1.52 10.55 24.22
CA HIS A 11 -1.15 10.26 22.82
C HIS A 11 -1.33 8.77 22.45
N THR A 12 -1.43 7.88 23.44
CA THR A 12 -1.59 6.42 23.27
C THR A 12 -3.02 6.00 22.93
N SER A 13 -4.03 6.73 23.40
CA SER A 13 -5.44 6.44 23.13
C SER A 13 -5.88 6.86 21.72
N GLN A 14 -5.32 7.93 21.16
CA GLN A 14 -5.58 8.34 19.77
C GLN A 14 -4.95 7.39 18.74
N THR A 15 -3.76 6.87 19.02
CA THR A 15 -3.09 5.89 18.15
C THR A 15 -3.84 4.56 18.11
N SER A 16 -4.35 4.10 19.26
CA SER A 16 -5.20 2.89 19.35
C SER A 16 -6.51 3.04 18.56
N MET A 17 -7.21 4.19 18.66
CA MET A 17 -8.46 4.41 17.94
C MET A 17 -8.28 4.51 16.42
N ALA A 18 -7.22 5.19 15.95
CA ALA A 18 -6.93 5.30 14.52
C ALA A 18 -6.65 3.93 13.88
N GLN A 19 -5.92 3.07 14.59
CA GLN A 19 -5.66 1.68 14.17
C GLN A 19 -6.95 0.86 14.14
N HIS A 20 -7.77 0.92 15.21
CA HIS A 20 -9.03 0.18 15.26
C HIS A 20 -10.01 0.60 14.15
N ARG A 21 -10.09 1.90 13.86
CA ARG A 21 -10.95 2.44 12.79
C ARG A 21 -10.52 1.93 11.42
N PHE A 22 -9.22 1.95 11.13
CA PHE A 22 -8.66 1.44 9.88
C PHE A 22 -9.02 -0.03 9.67
N VAL A 23 -8.84 -0.89 10.68
CA VAL A 23 -9.12 -2.34 10.55
C VAL A 23 -10.60 -2.63 10.23
N VAL A 24 -11.53 -1.94 10.89
CA VAL A 24 -12.98 -2.17 10.71
C VAL A 24 -13.45 -1.69 9.35
N GLU A 25 -13.07 -0.47 8.95
CA GLU A 25 -13.47 0.12 7.66
C GLU A 25 -12.93 -0.70 6.48
N PHE A 26 -11.74 -1.27 6.64
CA PHE A 26 -11.08 -2.04 5.60
C PHE A 26 -11.72 -3.40 5.30
N ASN A 27 -12.11 -4.15 6.34
CA ASN A 27 -12.82 -5.42 6.14
C ASN A 27 -14.18 -5.22 5.45
N ALA A 28 -14.90 -4.16 5.82
CA ALA A 28 -16.15 -3.80 5.16
C ALA A 28 -15.93 -3.44 3.68
N LEU A 29 -14.85 -2.70 3.39
CA LEU A 29 -14.46 -2.33 2.03
C LEU A 29 -14.16 -3.57 1.16
N MET A 30 -13.40 -4.54 1.67
CA MET A 30 -13.11 -5.77 0.92
C MET A 30 -14.36 -6.59 0.61
N ASN A 31 -15.28 -6.71 1.58
CA ASN A 31 -16.56 -7.38 1.36
C ASN A 31 -17.38 -6.69 0.25
N MET A 32 -17.40 -5.35 0.23
CA MET A 32 -18.05 -4.60 -0.84
C MET A 32 -17.38 -4.86 -2.20
N ILE A 33 -16.06 -4.86 -2.25
CA ILE A 33 -15.30 -5.11 -3.49
C ILE A 33 -15.57 -6.52 -4.02
N HIS A 34 -15.62 -7.53 -3.16
CA HIS A 34 -16.02 -8.89 -3.55
C HIS A 34 -17.44 -8.92 -4.12
N HIS A 35 -18.39 -8.28 -3.46
CA HIS A 35 -19.78 -8.23 -3.92
C HIS A 35 -19.90 -7.57 -5.30
N VAL A 36 -19.26 -6.41 -5.49
CA VAL A 36 -19.31 -5.65 -6.75
C VAL A 36 -18.57 -6.42 -7.85
N SER A 37 -17.43 -7.03 -7.56
CA SER A 37 -16.68 -7.84 -8.53
C SER A 37 -17.47 -9.08 -8.97
N ALA A 38 -18.16 -9.74 -8.04
CA ALA A 38 -19.03 -10.87 -8.36
C ALA A 38 -20.22 -10.46 -9.24
N LYS A 39 -20.73 -9.23 -9.06
CA LYS A 39 -21.88 -8.71 -9.82
C LYS A 39 -21.52 -8.21 -11.22
N TYR A 40 -20.40 -7.51 -11.38
CA TYR A 40 -20.03 -6.81 -12.62
C TYR A 40 -18.83 -7.44 -13.35
N GLY A 41 -18.18 -8.45 -12.78
CA GLY A 41 -17.05 -9.15 -13.38
C GLY A 41 -15.85 -8.24 -13.66
N HIS A 42 -15.13 -8.49 -14.75
CA HIS A 42 -13.90 -7.76 -15.08
C HIS A 42 -14.10 -6.28 -15.43
N ILE A 43 -15.33 -5.85 -15.76
CA ILE A 43 -15.64 -4.47 -16.16
C ILE A 43 -15.34 -3.47 -15.03
N ILE A 44 -15.48 -3.89 -13.77
CA ILE A 44 -15.23 -3.01 -12.62
C ILE A 44 -13.75 -2.95 -12.22
N LEU A 45 -12.86 -3.80 -12.78
CA LEU A 45 -11.45 -3.84 -12.37
C LEU A 45 -10.72 -2.49 -12.51
N PRO A 46 -10.90 -1.69 -13.59
CA PRO A 46 -10.27 -0.36 -13.69
C PRO A 46 -10.75 0.59 -12.59
N PHE A 47 -12.01 0.50 -12.18
CA PHE A 47 -12.57 1.29 -11.09
C PHE A 47 -11.98 0.84 -9.74
N ILE A 48 -11.91 -0.47 -9.49
CA ILE A 48 -11.30 -1.04 -8.28
C ILE A 48 -9.84 -0.61 -8.18
N TYR A 49 -9.10 -0.66 -9.29
CA TYR A 49 -7.72 -0.20 -9.35
C TYR A 49 -7.59 1.27 -8.95
N ARG A 50 -8.40 2.15 -9.53
CA ARG A 50 -8.39 3.59 -9.21
C ARG A 50 -8.77 3.84 -7.75
N LEU A 51 -9.82 3.19 -7.27
CA LEU A 51 -10.27 3.28 -5.88
C LEU A 51 -9.16 2.88 -4.91
N ALA A 52 -8.49 1.75 -5.18
CA ALA A 52 -7.38 1.27 -4.39
C ALA A 52 -6.21 2.25 -4.38
N HIS A 53 -5.83 2.78 -5.55
CA HIS A 53 -4.74 3.74 -5.69
C HIS A 53 -4.99 5.01 -4.87
N THR A 54 -6.15 5.64 -5.05
CA THR A 54 -6.55 6.82 -4.26
C THR A 54 -6.63 6.51 -2.78
N HIS A 55 -7.12 5.32 -2.40
CA HIS A 55 -7.13 4.91 -0.99
C HIS A 55 -5.70 4.81 -0.42
N GLY A 56 -4.74 4.31 -1.19
CA GLY A 56 -3.33 4.29 -0.82
C GLY A 56 -2.75 5.69 -0.58
N GLU A 57 -2.99 6.62 -1.51
CA GLU A 57 -2.55 8.02 -1.40
C GLU A 57 -3.11 8.68 -0.14
N VAL A 58 -4.43 8.60 0.06
CA VAL A 58 -5.12 9.16 1.22
C VAL A 58 -4.62 8.52 2.51
N THR A 59 -4.32 7.22 2.50
CA THR A 59 -3.78 6.52 3.67
C THR A 59 -2.43 7.11 4.08
N TYR A 60 -1.55 7.42 3.14
CA TYR A 60 -0.27 8.07 3.44
C TYR A 60 -0.43 9.47 4.03
N GLU A 61 -1.39 10.24 3.51
CA GLU A 61 -1.63 11.63 3.94
C GLU A 61 -2.34 11.73 5.28
N GLN A 62 -3.22 10.79 5.61
CA GLN A 62 -4.10 10.89 6.78
C GLN A 62 -3.66 10.02 7.95
N TYR A 63 -3.00 8.89 7.68
CA TYR A 63 -2.58 7.96 8.72
C TYR A 63 -1.09 8.09 9.00
N PHE A 64 -0.72 7.82 10.25
CA PHE A 64 0.67 7.83 10.72
C PHE A 64 1.39 9.19 10.58
N ASN A 65 0.66 10.30 10.55
CA ASN A 65 1.25 11.64 10.45
C ASN A 65 2.17 12.01 11.62
N TYR A 66 2.04 11.32 12.75
CA TYR A 66 2.94 11.43 13.90
C TYR A 66 4.32 10.77 13.68
N VAL A 67 4.54 10.10 12.55
CA VAL A 67 5.78 9.40 12.21
C VAL A 67 6.55 10.22 11.17
N GLU A 68 7.71 10.74 11.56
CA GLU A 68 8.47 11.65 10.70
C GLU A 68 9.08 10.97 9.48
N LYS A 69 9.63 9.76 9.63
CA LYS A 69 10.35 9.08 8.55
C LYS A 69 9.38 8.34 7.62
N PRO A 70 9.34 8.63 6.31
CA PRO A 70 8.43 7.98 5.36
C PRO A 70 8.54 6.44 5.37
N ILE A 71 9.76 5.91 5.45
CA ILE A 71 9.99 4.46 5.51
C ILE A 71 9.38 3.81 6.78
N ASN A 72 9.32 4.54 7.89
CA ASN A 72 8.71 4.04 9.12
C ASN A 72 7.18 4.06 9.02
N LYS A 73 6.59 5.03 8.31
CA LYS A 73 5.15 5.01 7.97
C LYS A 73 4.80 3.77 7.15
N LEU A 74 5.60 3.47 6.12
CA LEU A 74 5.43 2.26 5.31
C LEU A 74 5.49 0.99 6.15
N LYS A 75 6.50 0.85 7.03
CA LYS A 75 6.60 -0.32 7.92
C LYS A 75 5.39 -0.47 8.85
N LEU A 76 4.87 0.64 9.39
CA LEU A 76 3.67 0.61 10.23
C LEU A 76 2.42 0.22 9.44
N LEU A 77 2.25 0.73 8.23
CA LEU A 77 1.20 0.27 7.32
C LEU A 77 1.31 -1.23 7.06
N MET A 78 2.50 -1.72 6.68
CA MET A 78 2.70 -3.14 6.39
C MET A 78 2.42 -4.02 7.62
N ASN A 79 2.82 -3.58 8.82
CA ASN A 79 2.48 -4.25 10.07
C ASN A 79 0.96 -4.27 10.30
N MET A 80 0.25 -3.17 10.03
CA MET A 80 -1.21 -3.15 10.12
C MET A 80 -1.85 -4.15 9.15
N LEU A 81 -1.37 -4.24 7.91
CA LEU A 81 -1.89 -5.20 6.92
C LEU A 81 -1.64 -6.67 7.34
N VAL A 82 -0.54 -6.96 8.03
CA VAL A 82 -0.32 -8.28 8.66
C VAL A 82 -1.34 -8.52 9.78
N LEU A 83 -1.58 -7.53 10.64
CA LEU A 83 -2.55 -7.64 11.74
C LEU A 83 -3.99 -7.82 11.25
N THR A 84 -4.34 -7.22 10.11
CA THR A 84 -5.62 -7.45 9.42
C THR A 84 -5.66 -8.77 8.64
N LYS A 85 -4.61 -9.58 8.72
CA LYS A 85 -4.50 -10.90 8.07
C LYS A 85 -4.57 -10.84 6.55
N TRP A 86 -4.14 -9.75 5.93
CA TRP A 86 -4.04 -9.65 4.48
C TRP A 86 -2.92 -10.53 3.92
N PHE A 87 -1.80 -10.60 4.63
CA PHE A 87 -0.71 -11.54 4.36
C PHE A 87 -0.05 -11.93 5.68
N GLU A 88 0.72 -13.03 5.69
CA GLU A 88 1.34 -13.54 6.92
C GLU A 88 2.58 -12.75 7.32
N SER A 89 3.40 -12.34 6.36
CA SER A 89 4.62 -11.57 6.60
C SER A 89 5.05 -10.81 5.36
N TYR A 90 5.97 -9.86 5.55
CA TYR A 90 6.56 -9.09 4.46
C TYR A 90 8.06 -8.86 4.70
N ASP A 91 8.78 -8.59 3.62
CA ASP A 91 10.17 -8.16 3.62
C ASP A 91 10.33 -6.99 2.64
N ILE A 92 10.88 -5.87 3.11
CA ILE A 92 11.16 -4.70 2.29
C ILE A 92 12.62 -4.76 1.88
N LYS A 93 12.88 -5.22 0.65
CA LYS A 93 14.24 -5.37 0.13
C LYS A 93 14.86 -4.03 -0.27
N ARG A 94 14.06 -3.16 -0.89
CA ARG A 94 14.52 -1.84 -1.34
C ARG A 94 13.37 -0.85 -1.42
N VAL A 95 13.63 0.38 -1.00
CA VAL A 95 12.74 1.53 -1.21
C VAL A 95 13.61 2.72 -1.60
N SER A 96 13.55 3.11 -2.86
CA SER A 96 14.13 4.35 -3.35
C SER A 96 13.21 4.96 -4.41
N ARG A 97 13.47 6.22 -4.77
CA ARG A 97 12.65 6.91 -5.78
C ARG A 97 12.70 6.20 -7.15
N GLU A 98 13.80 5.52 -7.44
CA GLU A 98 14.05 4.81 -8.69
C GLU A 98 13.47 3.39 -8.69
N TYR A 99 13.32 2.77 -7.51
CA TYR A 99 12.93 1.37 -7.43
C TYR A 99 12.44 0.99 -6.03
N VAL A 100 11.31 0.29 -5.98
CA VAL A 100 10.81 -0.33 -4.75
C VAL A 100 10.63 -1.83 -4.98
N GLU A 101 11.09 -2.63 -4.02
CA GLU A 101 10.89 -4.08 -4.00
C GLU A 101 10.44 -4.54 -2.62
N ILE A 102 9.27 -5.17 -2.59
CA ILE A 102 8.63 -5.71 -1.40
C ILE A 102 8.23 -7.14 -1.69
N THR A 103 8.69 -8.08 -0.88
CA THR A 103 8.22 -9.46 -0.91
C THR A 103 7.16 -9.64 0.17
N ILE A 104 6.00 -10.19 -0.18
CA ILE A 104 4.96 -10.59 0.76
C ILE A 104 4.77 -12.10 0.73
N ARG A 105 4.42 -12.68 1.88
CA ARG A 105 4.20 -14.12 2.03
C ARG A 105 2.73 -14.42 2.30
N LYS A 106 2.18 -15.34 1.51
CA LYS A 106 0.80 -15.84 1.57
C LYS A 106 -0.21 -14.70 1.64
N LEU A 107 -0.32 -13.95 0.55
CA LEU A 107 -1.46 -13.05 0.41
C LEU A 107 -2.73 -13.89 0.52
N ARG A 108 -3.55 -13.59 1.53
CA ARG A 108 -4.89 -14.12 1.60
C ARG A 108 -5.72 -13.34 0.60
N GLY A 109 -6.25 -14.05 -0.38
CA GLY A 109 -7.33 -13.48 -1.16
C GLY A 109 -7.48 -14.01 -2.57
N SER A 110 -8.51 -13.48 -3.22
CA SER A 110 -8.79 -13.63 -4.65
C SER A 110 -7.87 -12.75 -5.50
N ASP A 111 -7.87 -12.96 -6.83
CA ASP A 111 -7.18 -12.10 -7.79
C ASP A 111 -7.57 -10.62 -7.66
N VAL A 112 -8.80 -10.35 -7.20
CA VAL A 112 -9.31 -9.01 -6.97
C VAL A 112 -8.62 -8.36 -5.77
N GLU A 113 -8.42 -9.09 -4.67
CA GLU A 113 -7.69 -8.60 -3.50
C GLU A 113 -6.22 -8.35 -3.82
N LEU A 114 -5.59 -9.22 -4.62
CA LEU A 114 -4.25 -8.96 -5.14
C LEU A 114 -4.20 -7.71 -6.02
N THR A 115 -5.17 -7.54 -6.91
CA THR A 115 -5.28 -6.35 -7.78
C THR A 115 -5.44 -5.09 -6.94
N TYR A 116 -6.32 -5.14 -5.94
CA TYR A 116 -6.53 -4.05 -5.02
C TYR A 116 -5.26 -3.73 -4.22
N PHE A 117 -4.62 -4.73 -3.62
CA PHE A 117 -3.38 -4.54 -2.85
C PHE A 117 -2.27 -3.89 -3.68
N LYS A 118 -2.05 -4.37 -4.92
CA LYS A 118 -1.05 -3.81 -5.84
C LYS A 118 -1.31 -2.34 -6.11
N ALA A 119 -2.55 -1.97 -6.42
CA ALA A 119 -2.92 -0.59 -6.69
C ALA A 119 -2.83 0.29 -5.44
N PHE A 120 -3.26 -0.24 -4.29
CA PHE A 120 -3.17 0.44 -3.00
C PHE A 120 -1.72 0.75 -2.60
N ILE A 121 -0.82 -0.23 -2.68
CA ILE A 121 0.58 0.00 -2.33
C ILE A 121 1.27 0.93 -3.34
N ALA A 122 0.88 0.89 -4.62
CA ALA A 122 1.35 1.83 -5.63
C ALA A 122 0.94 3.27 -5.31
N GLY A 123 -0.33 3.52 -4.98
CA GLY A 123 -0.79 4.87 -4.62
C GLY A 123 -0.12 5.38 -3.35
N TYR A 124 0.01 4.53 -2.34
CA TYR A 124 0.71 4.88 -1.10
C TYR A 124 2.16 5.29 -1.37
N LEU A 125 2.90 4.50 -2.15
CA LEU A 125 4.30 4.75 -2.45
C LEU A 125 4.49 5.92 -3.42
N SER A 126 3.54 6.13 -4.34
CA SER A 126 3.56 7.27 -5.26
C SER A 126 3.47 8.58 -4.49
N LYS A 127 2.57 8.64 -3.50
CA LYS A 127 2.49 9.78 -2.58
C LYS A 127 3.74 9.91 -1.70
N MET A 128 4.27 8.79 -1.20
CA MET A 128 5.45 8.78 -0.33
C MET A 128 6.72 9.29 -1.01
N LEU A 129 6.90 9.00 -2.29
CA LEU A 129 8.14 9.24 -3.04
C LEU A 129 8.01 10.36 -4.08
N ASP A 130 6.83 10.99 -4.17
CA ASP A 130 6.50 12.05 -5.13
C ASP A 130 6.86 11.66 -6.57
N ASN A 131 6.32 10.52 -6.99
CA ASN A 131 6.55 9.91 -8.29
C ASN A 131 5.46 8.90 -8.63
N ASP A 132 5.07 8.75 -9.90
CA ASP A 132 4.10 7.74 -10.30
C ASP A 132 4.78 6.39 -10.56
N TYR A 133 4.24 5.32 -9.98
CA TYR A 133 4.80 3.99 -10.13
C TYR A 133 3.90 3.05 -10.94
N MET A 134 4.53 2.22 -11.77
CA MET A 134 3.91 1.00 -12.30
C MET A 134 4.22 -0.19 -11.40
N VAL A 135 3.22 -1.02 -11.15
CA VAL A 135 3.38 -2.26 -10.39
C VAL A 135 3.72 -3.40 -11.34
N LYS A 136 4.80 -4.10 -11.06
CA LYS A 136 5.07 -5.45 -11.54
C LYS A 136 5.02 -6.42 -10.37
N HIS A 137 4.53 -7.62 -10.62
CA HIS A 137 4.55 -8.67 -9.60
C HIS A 137 4.99 -9.99 -10.22
N GLU A 138 5.67 -10.78 -9.41
CA GLU A 138 6.07 -12.16 -9.72
C GLU A 138 5.58 -13.04 -8.57
N GLU A 139 4.76 -14.04 -8.88
CA GLU A 139 4.32 -15.05 -7.92
C GLU A 139 5.28 -16.24 -7.96
N LYS A 140 5.79 -16.63 -6.79
CA LYS A 140 6.64 -17.80 -6.66
C LYS A 140 6.27 -18.56 -5.39
N GLU A 141 5.75 -19.77 -5.57
CA GLU A 141 5.26 -20.64 -4.50
C GLU A 141 4.20 -19.92 -3.64
N ASN A 142 4.59 -19.44 -2.46
CA ASN A 142 3.74 -18.75 -1.50
C ASN A 142 4.14 -17.27 -1.33
N ASN A 143 5.00 -16.75 -2.20
CA ASN A 143 5.50 -15.39 -2.12
C ASN A 143 5.05 -14.59 -3.35
N ILE A 144 4.70 -13.33 -3.12
CA ILE A 144 4.48 -12.36 -4.19
C ILE A 144 5.55 -11.29 -4.04
N ASN A 145 6.40 -11.18 -5.06
CA ASN A 145 7.39 -10.12 -5.13
C ASN A 145 6.81 -8.95 -5.90
N ILE A 146 6.58 -7.83 -5.23
CA ILE A 146 6.06 -6.59 -5.80
C ILE A 146 7.24 -5.67 -6.10
N LYS A 147 7.39 -5.34 -7.38
CA LYS A 147 8.39 -4.40 -7.89
C LYS A 147 7.67 -3.19 -8.43
N LEU A 148 8.01 -2.00 -7.95
CA LEU A 148 7.46 -0.76 -8.47
C LEU A 148 8.56 0.00 -9.19
N ILE A 149 8.26 0.37 -10.43
CA ILE A 149 9.17 1.08 -11.32
C ILE A 149 8.53 2.43 -11.66
N PRO A 150 9.24 3.56 -11.52
CA PRO A 150 8.74 4.86 -11.93
C PRO A 150 8.29 4.85 -13.39
N GLN A 151 7.15 5.49 -13.68
CA GLN A 151 6.65 5.59 -15.06
C GLN A 151 7.66 6.26 -15.99
N ASP A 152 8.35 7.29 -15.52
CA ASP A 152 9.38 8.02 -16.26
C ASP A 152 10.56 7.14 -16.72
N GLU A 153 10.94 6.13 -15.93
CA GLU A 153 12.01 5.21 -16.30
C GLU A 153 11.58 4.21 -17.39
N MET A 154 10.30 3.84 -17.43
CA MET A 154 9.78 2.99 -18.50
C MET A 154 9.73 3.73 -19.84
N LEU A 155 9.33 5.01 -19.85
CA LEU A 155 9.38 5.84 -21.05
C LEU A 155 10.81 5.95 -21.60
N LYS A 156 11.79 6.21 -20.74
CA LYS A 156 13.22 6.27 -21.13
C LYS A 156 13.74 4.94 -21.69
N ASN A 157 13.34 3.81 -21.11
CA ASN A 157 13.75 2.47 -21.57
C ASN A 157 13.07 2.05 -22.87
N SER A 158 11.82 2.47 -23.10
CA SER A 158 11.12 2.27 -24.37
C SER A 158 11.75 3.08 -25.50
N MET A 159 12.14 4.34 -25.25
CA MET A 159 12.82 5.19 -26.24
C MET A 159 14.21 4.66 -26.61
N LYS A 160 14.99 4.14 -25.64
CA LYS A 160 16.30 3.53 -25.92
C LYS A 160 16.25 2.31 -26.84
N ARG A 161 15.17 1.51 -26.77
CA ARG A 161 14.99 0.35 -27.66
C ARG A 161 14.70 0.74 -29.12
N VAL A 162 14.07 1.90 -29.35
CA VAL A 162 13.78 2.38 -30.71
C VAL A 162 15.07 2.85 -31.39
N VAL A 163 15.98 3.50 -30.65
CA VAL A 163 17.25 4.00 -31.20
C VAL A 163 18.24 2.89 -31.54
N ASN A 164 18.23 1.77 -30.81
CA ASN A 164 19.13 0.63 -31.09
C ASN A 164 18.68 -0.28 -32.25
N HIS A 165 17.55 0.02 -32.89
CA HIS A 165 17.01 -0.72 -34.04
C HIS A 165 16.87 0.16 -35.31
N MET A 166 17.44 1.37 -35.30
CA MET A 166 17.66 2.20 -36.50
C MET A 166 19.13 2.12 -36.92
#